data_AF-A0A2V9YRY0-F1
#
_entry.id   AF-A0A2V9YRY0-F1
#
_cell.length_a   1.000
_cell.length_b   1.000
_cell.length_c   1.000
_cell.angle_alpha   90.00
_cell.angle_beta   90.00
_cell.angle_gamma   90.00
#
_symmetry.space_group_name_H-M   'P 1'
#
loop_
_entity.id
_entity.type
_entity.pdbx_description
1 polymer ?
#
loop_
_entity_poly.entity_id
_entity_poly.type
_entity_poly.pdbx_seq_one_letter_code
_entity_poly.pdbx_strand_id
1 'polypeptide(L)'
;MRVCRRQRRCGTRFRLRSFEIFKSPRGRSAQCPVGGAADGDGNVYVSDSNLRIILVYDSKGKFSHYLFIKNARGRESYFDTPRGIAVDAEGHIYVCDPPRHMVVMLDKKGHVVARFGKRGGGV
;
A
#
# COMPACT_ATOMS: atom_id res chain seq x y z
N MET A 1 14.53 38.20 26.56
CA MET A 1 15.98 37.89 26.55
C MET A 1 16.25 36.68 27.44
N ARG A 2 16.67 35.54 26.88
CA ARG A 2 17.58 34.56 27.50
C ARG A 2 17.98 33.51 26.46
N VAL A 3 19.27 33.52 26.15
CA VAL A 3 19.97 32.66 25.21
C VAL A 3 20.10 31.26 25.82
N CYS A 4 19.71 30.20 25.10
CA CYS A 4 20.04 28.83 25.48
C CYS A 4 21.26 28.36 24.66
N ARG A 5 22.36 28.10 25.36
CA ARG A 5 23.67 27.75 24.80
C ARG A 5 23.70 26.28 24.32
N ARG A 6 24.42 26.11 23.22
CA ARG A 6 24.90 24.88 22.58
C ARG A 6 25.60 23.94 23.59
N GLN A 7 25.23 22.66 23.62
CA GLN A 7 26.11 21.60 24.14
C GLN A 7 26.10 20.40 23.20
N ARG A 8 27.27 20.10 22.64
CA ARG A 8 27.60 18.86 21.94
C ARG A 8 27.77 17.77 22.98
N ARG A 9 27.05 16.65 22.87
CA ARG A 9 27.47 15.36 23.42
C ARG A 9 27.20 14.22 22.45
N CYS A 10 28.33 13.66 22.03
CA CYS A 10 28.62 12.34 21.49
C CYS A 10 27.65 11.21 21.92
N GLY A 11 27.41 10.27 20.99
CA GLY A 11 27.10 8.88 21.32
C GLY A 11 25.65 8.57 21.64
N THR A 12 24.80 8.43 20.63
CA THR A 12 23.58 7.63 20.77
C THR A 12 23.56 6.59 19.67
N ARG A 13 23.68 5.31 20.09
CA ARG A 13 23.26 4.15 19.30
C ARG A 13 21.95 4.51 18.62
N PHE A 14 21.95 4.55 17.29
CA PHE A 14 20.71 4.50 16.52
C PHE A 14 20.08 3.14 16.80
N ARG A 15 19.31 3.07 17.89
CA ARG A 15 18.34 2.01 18.09
C ARG A 15 17.39 2.21 16.92
N LEU A 16 17.53 1.36 15.89
CA LEU A 16 16.52 1.22 14.85
C LEU A 16 15.22 0.96 15.61
N ARG A 17 14.42 2.01 15.82
CA ARG A 17 13.04 1.84 16.16
C ARG A 17 12.49 1.17 14.92
N SER A 18 12.27 -0.13 14.99
CA SER A 18 11.39 -0.82 14.07
C SER A 18 10.14 0.05 14.00
N PHE A 19 10.02 0.79 12.91
CA PHE A 19 8.94 1.71 12.68
C PHE A 19 7.71 0.84 12.50
N GLU A 20 6.97 0.61 13.59
CA GLU A 20 5.73 -0.18 13.64
C GLU A 20 4.58 0.56 12.92
N ILE A 21 4.85 1.17 11.76
CA ILE A 21 3.97 2.15 11.12
C ILE A 21 2.71 1.47 10.53
N PHE A 22 2.75 0.16 10.27
CA PHE A 22 1.70 -0.54 9.53
C PHE A 22 1.18 -1.78 10.28
N LYS A 23 0.58 -1.57 11.45
CA LYS A 23 -0.17 -2.60 12.18
C LYS A 23 -1.64 -2.59 11.78
N SER A 24 -2.22 -3.76 11.50
CA SER A 24 -3.68 -3.89 11.43
C SER A 24 -4.29 -4.19 12.82
N PRO A 25 -5.56 -3.84 13.07
CA PRO A 25 -6.25 -4.10 14.34
C PRO A 25 -6.34 -5.59 14.71
N ARG A 26 -6.21 -6.50 13.72
CA ARG A 26 -6.25 -7.95 13.96
C ARG A 26 -4.88 -8.55 14.30
N GLY A 27 -3.87 -7.72 14.61
CA GLY A 27 -2.51 -8.17 14.90
C GLY A 27 -1.73 -8.67 13.68
N ARG A 28 -2.33 -8.66 12.48
CA ARG A 28 -1.59 -8.88 11.23
C ARG A 28 -0.82 -7.60 10.91
N SER A 29 0.48 -7.61 11.16
CA SER A 29 1.37 -6.57 10.65
C SER A 29 1.59 -6.79 9.15
N ALA A 30 1.87 -5.72 8.41
CA ALA A 30 2.39 -5.86 7.06
C ALA A 30 3.60 -6.81 7.10
N GLN A 31 3.55 -7.89 6.33
CA GLN A 31 4.57 -8.94 6.31
C GLN A 31 5.64 -8.61 5.29
N CYS A 32 5.24 -8.19 4.09
CA CYS A 32 6.15 -7.81 3.01
C CYS A 32 5.56 -6.65 2.21
N PRO A 33 5.51 -5.43 2.80
CA PRO A 33 5.11 -4.23 2.06
C PRO A 33 6.14 -3.95 0.96
N VAL A 34 5.68 -3.83 -0.27
CA VAL A 34 6.56 -3.61 -1.44
C VAL A 34 6.43 -2.20 -2.01
N GLY A 35 5.25 -1.59 -1.89
CA GLY A 35 4.94 -0.30 -2.49
C GLY A 35 3.88 0.44 -1.66
N GLY A 36 3.87 1.75 -1.82
CA GLY A 36 2.89 2.63 -1.19
C GLY A 36 2.55 3.82 -2.08
N ALA A 37 1.30 4.27 -2.01
CA ALA A 37 0.80 5.46 -2.70
C ALA A 37 -0.19 6.20 -1.79
N ALA A 38 -0.34 7.50 -2.01
CA ALA A 38 -1.33 8.31 -1.30
C ALA A 38 -2.30 8.94 -2.30
N ASP A 39 -3.57 9.09 -1.92
CA ASP A 39 -4.55 9.86 -2.68
C ASP A 39 -4.54 11.35 -2.26
N GLY A 40 -5.31 12.17 -2.98
CA GLY A 40 -5.50 13.60 -2.64
C GLY A 40 -6.26 13.85 -1.34
N ASP A 41 -6.97 12.84 -0.82
CA ASP A 41 -7.71 12.89 0.44
C ASP A 41 -6.80 12.58 1.66
N GLY A 42 -5.56 12.15 1.41
CA GLY A 42 -4.56 11.78 2.42
C GLY A 42 -4.62 10.31 2.84
N ASN A 43 -5.43 9.46 2.21
CA ASN A 43 -5.39 8.02 2.44
C ASN A 43 -4.12 7.42 1.86
N VAL A 44 -3.50 6.51 2.60
CA VAL A 44 -2.28 5.80 2.18
C VAL A 44 -2.60 4.35 1.90
N TYR A 45 -2.27 3.91 0.70
CA TYR A 45 -2.45 2.55 0.21
C TYR A 45 -1.11 1.85 0.20
N VAL A 46 -1.01 0.70 0.85
CA VAL A 46 0.23 -0.08 0.95
C VAL A 46 -0.03 -1.47 0.37
N SER A 47 0.73 -1.86 -0.64
CA SER A 47 0.63 -3.21 -1.21
C SER A 47 1.50 -4.18 -0.42
N ASP A 48 0.90 -5.24 0.09
CA ASP A 48 1.61 -6.34 0.75
C ASP A 48 1.64 -7.57 -0.16
N SER A 49 2.85 -7.93 -0.57
CA SER A 49 3.08 -9.02 -1.52
C SER A 49 2.83 -10.40 -0.94
N ASN A 50 3.06 -10.59 0.37
CA ASN A 50 2.90 -11.89 1.01
C ASN A 50 1.45 -12.12 1.43
N LEU A 51 0.80 -11.07 1.92
CA LEU A 51 -0.62 -11.11 2.27
C LEU A 51 -1.53 -11.02 1.04
N ARG A 52 -1.00 -10.66 -0.14
CA ARG A 52 -1.73 -10.59 -1.42
C ARG A 52 -2.90 -9.60 -1.41
N ILE A 53 -2.75 -8.56 -0.61
CA ILE A 53 -3.78 -7.54 -0.32
C ILE A 53 -3.17 -6.15 -0.32
N ILE A 54 -4.03 -5.15 -0.35
CA ILE A 54 -3.64 -3.76 -0.15
C ILE A 54 -4.23 -3.30 1.19
N LEU A 55 -3.39 -2.70 2.01
CA LEU A 55 -3.76 -2.11 3.28
C LEU A 55 -4.03 -0.63 3.06
N VAL A 56 -5.19 -0.15 3.48
CA VAL A 56 -5.58 1.26 3.38
C VAL A 56 -5.50 1.89 4.77
N TYR A 57 -4.82 3.02 4.84
CA TYR A 57 -4.65 3.83 6.03
C TYR A 57 -5.26 5.22 5.79
N ASP A 58 -5.83 5.78 6.85
CA ASP A 58 -6.28 7.17 6.86
C ASP A 58 -5.07 8.13 6.93
N SER A 59 -5.30 9.40 6.61
CA SER A 59 -4.42 10.56 6.76
C SER A 59 -3.71 10.64 8.12
N LYS A 60 -4.31 10.07 9.16
CA LYS A 60 -3.77 10.00 10.52
C LYS A 60 -2.86 8.79 10.76
N GLY A 61 -2.58 7.98 9.73
CA GLY A 61 -1.81 6.74 9.81
C GLY A 61 -2.56 5.58 10.48
N LYS A 62 -3.87 5.70 10.70
CA LYS A 62 -4.69 4.64 11.29
C LYS A 62 -5.16 3.69 10.18
N PHE A 63 -5.02 2.38 10.42
CA PHE A 63 -5.59 1.38 9.52
C PHE A 63 -7.09 1.60 9.37
N SER A 64 -7.53 1.71 8.13
CA SER A 64 -8.93 1.85 7.75
C SER A 64 -9.52 0.48 7.41
N HIS A 65 -9.05 -0.12 6.31
CA HIS A 65 -9.56 -1.39 5.83
C HIS A 65 -8.59 -2.06 4.84
N TYR A 66 -8.92 -3.29 4.44
CA TYR A 66 -8.23 -4.01 3.39
C TYR A 66 -8.95 -3.81 2.06
N LEU A 67 -8.18 -3.61 1.00
CA LEU A 67 -8.69 -3.56 -0.36
C LEU A 67 -8.36 -4.88 -1.07
N PHE A 68 -9.42 -5.49 -1.62
CA PHE A 68 -9.37 -6.73 -2.40
C PHE A 68 -9.87 -6.45 -3.81
N ILE A 69 -9.57 -7.34 -4.74
CA ILE A 69 -10.16 -7.32 -6.08
C ILE A 69 -11.60 -7.85 -5.95
N LYS A 70 -12.60 -7.03 -6.24
CA LYS A 70 -13.98 -7.50 -6.37
C LYS A 70 -14.30 -7.75 -7.84
N ASN A 71 -14.75 -8.96 -8.16
CA ASN A 71 -15.24 -9.27 -9.50
C ASN A 71 -16.66 -8.70 -9.73
N ALA A 72 -17.18 -8.81 -10.96
CA ALA A 72 -18.51 -8.30 -11.32
C ALA A 72 -19.67 -8.91 -10.49
N ARG A 73 -19.45 -10.05 -9.81
CA ARG A 73 -20.42 -10.69 -8.92
C ARG A 73 -20.21 -10.32 -7.44
N GLY A 74 -19.35 -9.34 -7.16
CA GLY A 74 -19.02 -8.90 -5.81
C GLY A 74 -18.17 -9.89 -5.00
N ARG A 75 -17.66 -10.97 -5.61
CA ARG A 75 -16.79 -11.92 -4.91
C ARG A 75 -15.39 -11.35 -4.80
N GLU A 76 -14.83 -11.45 -3.61
CA GLU A 76 -13.46 -11.05 -3.30
C GLU A 76 -12.46 -12.03 -3.92
N SER A 77 -11.42 -11.48 -4.52
CA SER A 77 -10.30 -12.16 -5.14
C SER A 77 -9.01 -11.47 -4.72
N TYR A 78 -7.95 -12.26 -4.61
CA TYR A 78 -6.65 -11.80 -4.14
C TYR A 78 -5.72 -11.53 -5.33
N PHE A 79 -4.80 -10.58 -5.14
CA PHE A 79 -3.67 -10.40 -6.04
C PHE A 79 -2.74 -11.63 -5.96
N ASP A 80 -1.92 -11.93 -6.97
CA ASP A 80 -0.91 -12.99 -6.81
C ASP A 80 0.32 -12.45 -6.10
N THR A 81 0.84 -11.32 -6.57
CA THR A 81 1.97 -10.65 -5.91
C THR A 81 1.92 -9.14 -6.19
N PRO A 82 1.05 -8.39 -5.50
CA PRO A 82 0.93 -6.96 -5.74
C PRO A 82 2.24 -6.27 -5.37
N ARG A 83 2.80 -5.48 -6.28
CA ARG A 83 4.09 -4.80 -6.06
C ARG A 83 3.97 -3.28 -6.14
N GLY A 84 3.72 -2.78 -7.34
CA GLY A 84 3.58 -1.35 -7.59
C GLY A 84 2.15 -0.93 -7.35
N ILE A 85 1.97 0.21 -6.68
CA ILE A 85 0.68 0.86 -6.50
C ILE A 85 0.79 2.35 -6.85
N ALA A 86 -0.22 2.88 -7.53
CA ALA A 86 -0.37 4.31 -7.82
C ALA A 86 -1.84 4.69 -7.70
N VAL A 87 -2.13 5.95 -7.42
CA VAL A 87 -3.48 6.49 -7.34
C VAL A 87 -3.55 7.75 -8.19
N ASP A 88 -4.60 7.90 -8.99
CA ASP A 88 -4.85 9.13 -9.76
C ASP A 88 -5.69 10.15 -8.97
N ALA A 89 -5.93 11.32 -9.57
CA ALA A 89 -6.66 12.41 -8.93
C ALA A 89 -8.16 12.08 -8.74
N GLU A 90 -8.70 11.24 -9.61
CA GLU A 90 -10.06 10.72 -9.56
C GLU A 90 -10.22 9.65 -8.45
N GLY A 91 -9.11 9.09 -7.97
CA GLY A 91 -9.06 8.10 -6.91
C GLY A 91 -9.13 6.66 -7.40
N HIS A 92 -8.84 6.40 -8.67
CA HIS A 92 -8.57 5.07 -9.18
C HIS A 92 -7.19 4.60 -8.74
N ILE A 93 -7.14 3.34 -8.32
CA ILE A 93 -5.97 2.70 -7.75
C ILE A 93 -5.42 1.71 -8.77
N TYR A 94 -4.22 1.98 -9.26
CA TYR A 94 -3.52 1.13 -10.22
C TYR A 94 -2.57 0.20 -9.46
N VAL A 95 -2.72 -1.10 -9.69
CA VAL A 95 -1.95 -2.12 -8.98
C VAL A 95 -1.29 -3.04 -10.00
N CYS A 96 0.03 -3.14 -9.94
CA CYS A 96 0.80 -4.06 -10.77
C CYS A 96 0.81 -5.46 -10.14
N ASP A 97 0.41 -6.47 -10.92
CA ASP A 97 0.47 -7.88 -10.57
C ASP A 97 1.41 -8.61 -11.56
N PRO A 98 2.74 -8.61 -11.30
CA PRO A 98 3.74 -9.14 -12.22
C PRO A 98 3.55 -10.61 -12.62
N PRO A 99 3.18 -11.54 -11.71
CA PRO A 99 2.89 -12.93 -12.08
C PRO A 99 1.80 -13.07 -13.14
N ARG A 100 0.86 -12.12 -13.17
CA ARG A 100 -0.23 -12.09 -14.16
C ARG A 100 0.11 -11.26 -15.40
N HIS A 101 1.30 -10.64 -15.44
CA HIS A 101 1.73 -9.72 -16.48
C HIS A 101 0.69 -8.64 -16.78
N MET A 102 0.04 -8.14 -15.72
CA MET A 102 -1.12 -7.28 -15.83
C MET A 102 -1.09 -6.18 -14.77
N VAL A 103 -1.61 -5.02 -15.14
CA VAL A 103 -1.96 -3.92 -14.24
C VAL A 103 -3.48 -3.91 -14.08
N VAL A 104 -3.94 -3.88 -12.84
CA VAL A 104 -5.37 -3.83 -12.50
C VAL A 104 -5.69 -2.43 -12.01
N MET A 105 -6.71 -1.81 -12.59
CA MET A 105 -7.25 -0.54 -12.12
C MET A 105 -8.49 -0.80 -11.28
N LEU A 106 -8.45 -0.34 -10.03
CA LEU A 106 -9.50 -0.49 -9.04
C LEU A 106 -10.16 0.85 -8.75
N ASP A 107 -11.45 0.82 -8.44
CA ASP A 107 -12.16 1.92 -7.79
C ASP A 107 -11.83 1.97 -6.29
N LYS A 108 -12.11 3.09 -5.60
CA LYS A 108 -11.94 3.26 -4.14
C LYS A 108 -12.63 2.15 -3.34
N LYS A 109 -13.69 1.54 -3.89
CA LYS A 109 -14.43 0.42 -3.28
C LYS A 109 -13.81 -0.97 -3.52
N GLY A 110 -12.76 -1.07 -4.33
CA GLY A 110 -12.08 -2.32 -4.71
C GLY A 110 -12.68 -3.02 -5.94
N HIS A 111 -13.60 -2.38 -6.67
CA HIS A 111 -14.14 -2.94 -7.92
C HIS A 111 -13.14 -2.79 -9.05
N VAL A 112 -12.99 -3.84 -9.87
CA VAL A 112 -12.15 -3.76 -11.07
C VAL A 112 -12.83 -2.90 -12.11
N VAL A 113 -12.20 -1.79 -12.47
CA VAL A 113 -12.64 -0.90 -13.54
C VAL A 113 -12.02 -1.32 -14.86
N ALA A 114 -10.70 -1.56 -14.86
CA ALA A 114 -9.97 -1.95 -16.06
C ALA A 114 -8.80 -2.89 -15.74
N ARG A 115 -8.32 -3.55 -16.79
CA ARG A 115 -7.17 -4.45 -16.77
C ARG A 115 -6.31 -4.17 -17.99
N PHE A 116 -5.01 -4.02 -17.77
CA PHE A 116 -4.05 -3.68 -18.82
C PHE A 116 -2.94 -4.72 -18.86
N GLY A 117 -2.57 -5.17 -20.05
CA GLY A 117 -1.50 -6.15 -20.24
C GLY A 117 -1.98 -7.60 -20.23
N LYS A 118 -1.16 -8.44 -20.85
CA LYS A 118 -1.27 -9.90 -20.89
C LYS A 118 0.12 -10.47 -21.12
N ARG A 119 0.32 -11.74 -20.76
CA ARG A 119 1.55 -12.46 -21.13
C ARG A 119 1.71 -12.45 -22.65
N GLY A 120 2.88 -12.02 -23.14
CA GLY A 120 3.22 -12.13 -24.56
C GLY A 120 3.34 -13.60 -24.96
N GLY A 121 2.77 -13.97 -26.10
CA GLY A 121 3.09 -15.22 -26.77
C GLY A 121 4.39 -15.00 -27.51
N GLY A 122 5.52 -15.52 -27.00
CA GLY A 122 6.74 -15.54 -27.78
C GLY A 122 6.51 -16.32 -29.06
N VAL A 123 6.89 -15.75 -30.20
CA VAL A 123 6.94 -16.43 -31.50
C VAL A 123 8.37 -16.79 -31.83
#